data_AF-A0A969RZY5-F1
#
_entry.id   AF-A0A969RZY5-F1
#
_cell.length_a   1.000
_cell.length_b   1.000
_cell.length_c   1.000
_cell.angle_alpha   90.00
_cell.angle_beta   90.00
_cell.angle_gamma   90.00
#
_symmetry.space_group_name_H-M   'P 1'
#
loop_
_entity.id
_entity.type
_entity.pdbx_description
1 polymer ?
#
loop_
_entity_poly.entity_id
_entity_poly.type
_entity_poly.pdbx_seq_one_letter_code
_entity_poly.pdbx_strand_id
1 'polypeptide(L)'
;MQSLQAMRIKYQAARQQLSDPALSELNAAYSPALFELSDREWGQLKESTRQILDNILIQGIAPGVPQAGIDRAINLHVGLLMAPDESSTNAQALSTQILSKVVKANLQPDLLQTQQKAERAAQAVEVQMVSIRKGESIVRAGEKITQEQLVLLDRFGQSRRGPNWRALGRLGGLIAVEVGIFLLVQRRILPRMRRRDLAVILILALSTPLMFLLRLPSSNLPAVALLMGSFYGSPLGVLAVGLMATALPLGLDIDLQALMASIASGTVAAMMAGRLRAREELAILGLGVGLTQGLVHLMVALILSGTGGRFGTFSCAMPDSTP
;
A
#
# COMPACT_ATOMS: atom_id res chain seq x y z
N MET A 1 -10.06 65.52 35.12
CA MET A 1 -10.57 64.85 33.90
C MET A 1 -9.52 64.71 32.79
N GLN A 2 -8.59 65.65 32.61
CA GLN A 2 -7.56 65.59 31.57
C GLN A 2 -6.57 64.41 31.71
N SER A 3 -6.29 63.95 32.94
CA SER A 3 -5.36 62.82 33.19
C SER A 3 -5.89 61.47 32.70
N LEU A 4 -7.20 61.19 32.86
CA LEU A 4 -7.82 59.96 32.39
C LEU A 4 -7.86 59.87 30.86
N GLN A 5 -8.10 60.99 30.18
CA GLN A 5 -8.09 61.06 28.72
C GLN A 5 -6.66 60.84 28.18
N ALA A 6 -5.66 61.45 28.80
CA ALA A 6 -4.25 61.24 28.43
C ALA A 6 -3.82 59.77 28.59
N MET A 7 -4.26 59.10 29.66
CA MET A 7 -3.97 57.68 29.87
C MET A 7 -4.68 56.79 28.83
N ARG A 8 -5.91 57.13 28.44
CA ARG A 8 -6.68 56.38 27.43
C ARG A 8 -6.03 56.48 26.04
N ILE A 9 -5.51 57.66 25.69
CA ILE A 9 -4.78 57.87 24.43
C ILE A 9 -3.47 57.08 24.42
N LYS A 10 -2.71 57.13 25.53
CA LYS A 10 -1.47 56.33 25.67
C LYS A 10 -1.74 54.82 25.57
N TYR A 11 -2.82 54.34 26.20
CA TYR A 11 -3.25 52.95 26.11
C TYR A 11 -3.59 52.54 24.67
N GLN A 12 -4.35 53.37 23.95
CA GLN A 12 -4.70 53.10 22.56
C GLN A 12 -3.48 53.12 21.62
N ALA A 13 -2.55 54.05 21.83
CA ALA A 13 -1.31 54.13 21.06
C ALA A 13 -0.41 52.89 21.29
N ALA A 14 -0.26 52.47 22.55
CA ALA A 14 0.50 51.25 22.89
C ALA A 14 -0.14 50.00 22.27
N ARG A 15 -1.47 49.88 22.30
CA ARG A 15 -2.21 48.78 21.69
C ARG A 15 -2.00 48.72 20.17
N GLN A 16 -1.97 49.86 19.50
CA GLN A 16 -1.71 49.94 18.06
C GLN A 16 -0.27 49.54 17.68
N GLN A 17 0.72 49.98 18.45
CA GLN A 17 2.13 49.61 18.23
C GLN A 17 2.39 48.10 18.38
N LEU A 18 1.72 47.44 19.32
CA LEU A 18 1.80 45.98 19.49
C LEU A 18 1.00 45.18 18.45
N SER A 19 0.18 45.85 17.64
CA SER A 19 -0.54 45.23 16.53
C SER A 19 0.29 45.20 15.24
N ASP A 20 1.47 45.82 15.23
CA ASP A 20 2.33 45.95 14.05
C ASP A 20 3.00 44.61 13.70
N PRO A 21 2.79 44.06 12.48
CA PRO A 21 3.41 42.81 12.06
C PRO A 21 4.95 42.84 12.00
N ALA A 22 5.60 44.02 11.99
CA ALA A 22 7.06 44.11 12.03
C ALA A 22 7.67 43.65 13.37
N LEU A 23 6.87 43.64 14.45
CA LEU A 23 7.26 43.14 15.77
C LEU A 23 6.87 41.66 15.97
N SER A 24 6.53 40.90 14.92
CA SER A 24 5.95 39.55 15.00
C SER A 24 6.71 38.54 15.88
N GLU A 25 8.05 38.59 15.94
CA GLU A 25 8.84 37.73 16.84
C GLU A 25 8.68 38.12 18.33
N LEU A 26 8.46 39.41 18.62
CA LEU A 26 8.13 39.92 19.97
C LEU A 26 6.62 39.80 20.27
N ASN A 27 5.73 40.07 19.31
CA ASN A 27 4.27 40.03 19.43
C ASN A 27 3.75 38.63 19.78
N ALA A 28 4.50 37.57 19.48
CA ALA A 28 4.15 36.22 19.90
C ALA A 28 4.26 36.02 21.43
N ALA A 29 5.02 36.86 22.14
CA ALA A 29 5.13 36.87 23.61
C ALA A 29 4.29 37.96 24.28
N TYR A 30 3.96 39.04 23.55
CA TYR A 30 3.19 40.17 24.06
C TYR A 30 1.77 40.16 23.48
N SER A 31 0.84 39.51 24.17
CA SER A 31 -0.59 39.56 23.81
C SER A 31 -1.27 40.74 24.52
N PRO A 32 -2.27 41.39 23.89
CA PRO A 32 -3.02 42.50 24.50
C PRO A 32 -3.75 42.09 25.78
N ALA A 33 -3.97 40.78 26.00
CA ALA A 33 -4.49 40.24 27.25
C ALA A 33 -3.56 40.50 28.45
N LEU A 34 -2.27 40.82 28.21
CA LEU A 34 -1.33 41.24 29.23
C LEU A 34 -1.81 42.51 29.97
N PHE A 35 -2.45 43.43 29.26
CA PHE A 35 -2.90 44.71 29.83
C PHE A 35 -4.26 44.63 30.53
N GLU A 36 -4.94 43.48 30.44
CA GLU A 36 -6.21 43.23 31.12
C GLU A 36 -6.00 42.61 32.50
N LEU A 37 -4.78 42.18 32.82
CA LEU A 37 -4.40 41.60 34.11
C LEU A 37 -4.06 42.69 35.14
N SER A 38 -4.52 42.50 36.37
CA SER A 38 -4.04 43.26 37.53
C SER A 38 -2.64 42.80 37.95
N ASP A 39 -1.94 43.64 38.72
CA ASP A 39 -0.59 43.32 39.23
C ASP A 39 -0.54 42.00 40.02
N ARG A 40 -1.64 41.68 40.74
CA ARG A 40 -1.77 40.44 41.50
C ARG A 40 -1.92 39.23 40.58
N GLU A 41 -2.78 39.33 39.57
CA GLU A 41 -3.00 38.27 38.58
C GLU A 41 -1.75 38.01 37.74
N TRP A 42 -1.00 39.07 37.41
CA TRP A 42 0.30 38.95 36.75
C TRP A 42 1.32 38.18 37.61
N GLY A 43 1.39 38.48 38.91
CA GLY A 43 2.24 37.75 39.85
C GLY A 43 1.89 36.26 39.90
N GLN A 44 0.60 35.94 39.99
CA GLN A 44 0.09 34.55 40.03
C GLN A 44 0.31 33.80 38.71
N LEU A 45 0.13 34.49 37.56
CA LEU A 45 0.41 33.94 36.24
C LEU A 45 1.88 33.55 36.14
N LYS A 46 2.80 34.45 36.51
CA LYS A 46 4.25 34.19 36.46
C LYS A 46 4.65 32.97 37.28
N GLU A 47 4.13 32.87 38.51
CA GLU A 47 4.44 31.75 39.41
C GLU A 47 3.89 30.43 38.86
N SER A 48 2.61 30.43 38.47
CA SER A 48 1.94 29.25 37.90
C SER A 48 2.60 28.79 36.59
N THR A 49 2.91 29.71 35.67
CA THR A 49 3.58 29.38 34.40
C THR A 49 4.97 28.79 34.65
N ARG A 50 5.72 29.31 35.62
CA ARG A 50 7.03 28.75 35.97
C ARG A 50 6.90 27.35 36.56
N GLN A 51 5.93 27.14 37.46
CA GLN A 51 5.67 25.83 38.04
C GLN A 51 5.25 24.80 36.97
N ILE A 52 4.44 25.21 36.00
CA ILE A 52 4.07 24.36 34.86
C ILE A 52 5.30 24.01 34.03
N LEU A 53 6.16 24.98 33.72
CA LEU A 53 7.40 24.75 32.99
C LEU A 53 8.29 23.72 33.70
N ASP A 54 8.49 23.90 35.01
CA ASP A 54 9.33 23.01 35.81
C ASP A 54 8.75 21.58 35.82
N ASN A 55 7.44 21.43 35.97
CA ASN A 55 6.77 20.12 35.93
C ASN A 55 6.95 19.42 34.57
N ILE A 56 6.80 20.15 33.47
CA ILE A 56 6.98 19.62 32.11
C ILE A 56 8.44 19.20 31.88
N LEU A 57 9.40 20.00 32.34
CA LEU A 57 10.82 19.70 32.19
C LEU A 57 11.26 18.52 33.06
N ILE A 58 10.70 18.36 34.28
CA ILE A 58 10.99 17.22 35.16
C ILE A 58 10.50 15.90 34.54
N GLN A 59 9.35 15.91 33.86
CA GLN A 59 8.85 14.72 33.14
C GLN A 59 9.76 14.33 31.98
N GLY A 60 10.50 15.31 31.43
CA GLY A 60 11.43 15.10 30.36
C GLY A 60 10.76 15.02 28.99
N ILE A 61 11.30 15.75 28.03
CA ILE A 61 10.84 15.80 26.65
C ILE A 61 11.93 15.17 25.79
N ALA A 62 11.59 14.02 25.20
CA ALA A 62 12.47 13.30 24.29
C ALA A 62 12.74 14.09 23.01
N PRO A 63 13.94 13.96 22.40
CA PRO A 63 14.22 14.56 21.11
C PRO A 63 13.38 13.89 20.03
N GLY A 64 12.74 14.68 19.16
CA GLY A 64 11.90 14.18 18.06
C GLY A 64 10.41 14.05 18.38
N VAL A 65 9.95 14.47 19.57
CA VAL A 65 8.51 14.58 19.87
C VAL A 65 7.87 15.64 18.97
N PRO A 66 6.76 15.34 18.27
CA PRO A 66 6.04 16.32 17.46
C PRO A 66 5.54 17.51 18.30
N GLN A 67 5.59 18.72 17.75
CA GLN A 67 5.14 19.94 18.44
C GLN A 67 3.71 19.82 19.01
N ALA A 68 2.80 19.18 18.27
CA ALA A 68 1.43 18.94 18.71
C ALA A 68 1.33 18.11 20.02
N GLY A 69 2.30 17.24 20.29
CA GLY A 69 2.39 16.50 21.56
C GLY A 69 2.81 17.39 22.72
N ILE A 70 3.76 18.31 22.47
CA ILE A 70 4.22 19.31 23.44
C ILE A 70 3.08 20.27 23.78
N ASP A 71 2.36 20.78 22.78
CA ASP A 71 1.23 21.69 22.98
C ASP A 71 0.10 21.03 23.78
N ARG A 72 -0.17 19.74 23.55
CA ARG A 72 -1.15 18.99 24.34
C ARG A 72 -0.73 18.83 25.80
N ALA A 73 0.55 18.55 26.05
CA ALA A 73 1.08 18.46 27.41
C ALA A 73 0.99 19.82 28.12
N ILE A 74 1.31 20.91 27.43
CA ILE A 74 1.19 22.28 27.96
C ILE A 74 -0.26 22.58 28.34
N ASN A 75 -1.22 22.34 27.43
CA ASN A 75 -2.64 22.60 27.68
C ASN A 75 -3.17 21.79 28.87
N LEU A 76 -2.73 20.54 29.02
CA LEU A 76 -3.13 19.68 30.14
C LEU A 76 -2.60 20.23 31.49
N HIS A 77 -1.33 20.63 31.55
CA HIS A 77 -0.76 21.19 32.78
C HIS A 77 -1.33 22.57 33.12
N VAL A 78 -1.62 23.41 32.11
CA VAL A 78 -2.29 24.70 32.31
C VAL A 78 -3.70 24.51 32.86
N GLY A 79 -4.49 23.59 32.29
CA GLY A 79 -5.84 23.32 32.76
C GLY A 79 -5.90 22.66 34.15
N LEU A 80 -4.84 21.98 34.58
CA LEU A 80 -4.75 21.37 35.92
C LEU A 80 -4.38 22.40 37.00
N LEU A 81 -3.48 23.32 36.69
CA LEU A 81 -2.90 24.25 37.67
C LEU A 81 -3.66 25.59 37.77
N MET A 82 -4.37 26.00 36.72
CA MET A 82 -5.14 27.25 36.67
C MET A 82 -6.64 26.94 36.62
N ALA A 83 -7.39 27.29 37.67
CA ALA A 83 -8.83 27.04 37.76
C ALA A 83 -9.63 27.77 36.66
N PRO A 84 -10.78 27.24 36.20
CA PRO A 84 -11.59 27.85 35.15
C PRO A 84 -12.47 28.99 35.73
N ASP A 85 -11.85 30.14 35.98
CA ASP A 85 -12.55 31.41 36.22
C ASP A 85 -12.44 32.31 34.97
N GLU A 86 -13.36 33.27 34.78
CA GLU A 86 -13.35 34.14 33.59
C GLU A 86 -12.04 34.94 33.44
N SER A 87 -11.47 35.46 34.52
CA SER A 87 -10.16 36.14 34.50
C SER A 87 -8.98 35.18 34.27
N SER A 88 -9.15 33.91 34.63
CA SER A 88 -8.16 32.86 34.41
C SER A 88 -8.09 32.41 32.95
N THR A 89 -9.15 32.59 32.17
CA THR A 89 -9.18 32.19 30.75
C THR A 89 -8.14 32.95 29.92
N ASN A 90 -8.03 34.26 30.13
CA ASN A 90 -7.00 35.09 29.50
C ASN A 90 -5.59 34.72 30.00
N ALA A 91 -5.44 34.43 31.29
CA ALA A 91 -4.18 34.01 31.89
C ALA A 91 -3.71 32.64 31.37
N GLN A 92 -4.62 31.68 31.17
CA GLN A 92 -4.35 30.36 30.58
C GLN A 92 -3.90 30.50 29.12
N ALA A 93 -4.59 31.33 28.32
CA ALA A 93 -4.22 31.58 26.93
C ALA A 93 -2.82 32.21 26.81
N LEU A 94 -2.46 33.10 27.72
CA LEU A 94 -1.10 33.67 27.79
C LEU A 94 -0.06 32.63 28.19
N SER A 95 -0.34 31.84 29.23
CA SER A 95 0.56 30.80 29.72
C SER A 95 0.88 29.76 28.65
N THR A 96 -0.15 29.28 27.94
CA THR A 96 0.00 28.32 26.83
C THR A 96 0.84 28.89 25.68
N GLN A 97 0.60 30.14 25.28
CA GLN A 97 1.40 30.80 24.25
C GLN A 97 2.87 30.92 24.66
N ILE A 98 3.16 31.39 25.87
CA ILE A 98 4.52 31.53 26.38
C ILE A 98 5.22 30.15 26.43
N LEU A 99 4.57 29.15 27.03
CA LEU A 99 5.14 27.82 27.19
C LEU A 99 5.39 27.14 25.83
N SER A 100 4.50 27.29 24.86
CA SER A 100 4.65 26.68 23.52
C SER A 100 5.93 27.12 22.79
N LYS A 101 6.46 28.30 23.13
CA LYS A 101 7.68 28.87 22.53
C LYS A 101 8.94 28.55 23.32
N VAL A 102 8.82 28.45 24.65
CA VAL A 102 9.97 28.26 25.56
C VAL A 102 10.30 26.78 25.75
N VAL A 103 9.29 25.91 25.78
CA VAL A 103 9.46 24.48 26.03
C VAL A 103 10.18 23.81 24.86
N LYS A 104 11.31 23.15 25.15
CA LYS A 104 12.13 22.41 24.18
C LYS A 104 12.54 21.05 24.76
N ALA A 105 12.95 20.13 23.89
CA ALA A 105 13.47 18.83 24.29
C ALA A 105 14.66 18.98 25.24
N ASN A 106 14.60 18.31 26.39
CA ASN A 106 15.63 18.36 27.45
C ASN A 106 16.22 16.99 27.81
N LEU A 107 15.73 15.90 27.23
CA LEU A 107 16.33 14.58 27.38
C LEU A 107 17.40 14.34 26.29
N GLN A 108 18.51 13.71 26.69
CA GLN A 108 19.53 13.23 25.77
C GLN A 108 19.60 11.70 25.86
N PRO A 109 19.70 10.99 24.71
CA PRO A 109 19.77 9.54 24.72
C PRO A 109 21.10 9.04 25.29
N ASP A 110 21.03 8.07 26.20
CA ASP A 110 22.20 7.32 26.65
C ASP A 110 22.52 6.20 25.64
N LEU A 111 23.53 6.46 24.80
CA LEU A 111 23.94 5.52 23.76
C LEU A 111 24.53 4.23 24.33
N LEU A 112 25.25 4.29 25.45
CA LEU A 112 25.93 3.12 26.02
C LEU A 112 24.91 2.15 26.62
N GLN A 113 23.96 2.64 27.40
CA GLN A 113 22.90 1.77 27.93
C GLN A 113 21.99 1.23 26.85
N THR A 114 21.71 2.01 25.81
CA THR A 114 20.89 1.56 24.68
C THR A 114 21.58 0.41 23.93
N GLN A 115 22.89 0.51 23.69
CA GLN A 115 23.68 -0.57 23.09
C GLN A 115 23.68 -1.83 23.96
N GLN A 116 23.95 -1.70 25.27
CA GLN A 116 23.93 -2.84 26.18
C GLN A 116 22.55 -3.53 26.23
N LYS A 117 21.47 -2.77 26.20
CA LYS A 117 20.10 -3.33 26.14
C LYS A 117 19.84 -4.03 24.81
N ALA A 118 20.30 -3.45 23.69
CA ALA A 118 20.17 -4.07 22.38
C ALA A 118 20.95 -5.39 22.28
N GLU A 119 22.17 -5.44 22.81
CA GLU A 119 22.97 -6.67 22.87
C GLU A 119 22.31 -7.75 23.74
N ARG A 120 21.80 -7.39 24.92
CA ARG A 120 21.06 -8.33 25.78
C ARG A 120 19.78 -8.82 25.11
N ALA A 121 19.06 -7.94 24.42
CA ALA A 121 17.87 -8.32 23.66
C ALA A 121 18.22 -9.28 22.51
N ALA A 122 19.31 -9.01 21.77
CA ALA A 122 19.79 -9.90 20.71
C ALA A 122 20.22 -11.27 21.25
N GLN A 123 20.85 -11.33 22.42
CA GLN A 123 21.24 -12.57 23.10
C GLN A 123 20.05 -13.34 23.67
N ALA A 124 18.99 -12.64 24.07
CA ALA A 124 17.76 -13.24 24.59
C ALA A 124 16.84 -13.81 23.49
N VAL A 125 17.12 -13.54 22.21
CA VAL A 125 16.43 -14.21 21.11
C VAL A 125 16.89 -15.65 21.05
N GLU A 126 15.99 -16.57 21.40
CA GLU A 126 16.22 -18.00 21.37
C GLU A 126 16.43 -18.46 19.91
N VAL A 127 17.69 -18.68 19.54
CA VAL A 127 18.05 -19.15 18.21
C VAL A 127 17.59 -20.61 18.09
N GLN A 128 16.63 -20.89 17.22
CA GLN A 128 16.31 -22.28 16.88
C GLN A 128 17.52 -22.94 16.20
N MET A 129 18.23 -23.77 16.95
CA MET A 129 19.36 -24.53 16.46
C MET A 129 18.85 -25.72 15.63
N VAL A 130 18.83 -25.57 14.31
CA VAL A 130 18.50 -26.68 13.40
C VAL A 130 19.71 -27.61 13.28
N SER A 131 19.69 -28.74 13.99
CA SER A 131 20.73 -29.78 13.92
C SER A 131 20.44 -30.74 12.76
N ILE A 132 21.34 -30.83 11.77
CA ILE A 132 21.19 -31.73 10.60
C ILE A 132 22.37 -32.68 10.56
N ARG A 133 22.12 -33.96 10.23
CA ARG A 133 23.19 -34.95 10.07
C ARG A 133 23.77 -34.94 8.65
N LYS A 134 25.07 -35.21 8.53
CA LYS A 134 25.74 -35.34 7.23
C LYS A 134 25.13 -36.50 6.42
N GLY A 135 24.54 -36.20 5.26
CA GLY A 135 23.87 -37.18 4.39
C GLY A 135 22.33 -37.21 4.53
N GLU A 136 21.75 -36.37 5.36
CA GLU A 136 20.30 -36.21 5.47
C GLU A 136 19.72 -35.43 4.29
N SER A 137 18.61 -35.92 3.73
CA SER A 137 17.91 -35.28 2.62
C SER A 137 17.18 -34.02 3.10
N ILE A 138 17.67 -32.83 2.75
CA ILE A 138 17.12 -31.55 3.22
C ILE A 138 15.76 -31.23 2.58
N VAL A 139 15.59 -31.49 1.27
CA VAL A 139 14.35 -31.26 0.49
C VAL A 139 14.27 -32.27 -0.66
N ARG A 140 13.09 -32.81 -0.98
CA ARG A 140 12.87 -33.63 -2.19
C ARG A 140 12.35 -32.78 -3.36
N ALA A 141 12.64 -33.21 -4.59
CA ALA A 141 12.17 -32.51 -5.78
C ALA A 141 10.63 -32.41 -5.80
N GLY A 142 10.10 -31.17 -5.81
CA GLY A 142 8.65 -30.89 -5.82
C GLY A 142 8.05 -30.45 -4.48
N GLU A 143 8.82 -30.47 -3.38
CA GLU A 143 8.34 -30.00 -2.06
C GLU A 143 8.45 -28.48 -1.92
N LYS A 144 7.47 -27.88 -1.22
CA LYS A 144 7.46 -26.45 -0.91
C LYS A 144 8.54 -26.15 0.13
N ILE A 145 9.54 -25.35 -0.24
CA ILE A 145 10.68 -25.00 0.60
C ILE A 145 10.22 -24.11 1.77
N THR A 146 10.46 -24.53 3.01
CA THR A 146 10.22 -23.71 4.22
C THR A 146 11.38 -22.74 4.48
N GLN A 147 11.17 -21.71 5.30
CA GLN A 147 12.19 -20.70 5.58
C GLN A 147 13.45 -21.30 6.24
N GLU A 148 13.27 -22.30 7.10
CA GLU A 148 14.38 -23.05 7.71
C GLU A 148 15.21 -23.79 6.65
N GLN A 149 14.55 -24.55 5.78
CA GLN A 149 15.20 -25.29 4.70
C GLN A 149 15.93 -24.37 3.71
N LEU A 150 15.40 -23.15 3.49
CA LEU A 150 16.03 -22.15 2.66
C LEU A 150 17.36 -21.67 3.24
N VAL A 151 17.40 -21.38 4.55
CA VAL A 151 18.63 -20.98 5.26
C VAL A 151 19.67 -22.10 5.23
N LEU A 152 19.23 -23.35 5.39
CA LEU A 152 20.09 -24.52 5.23
C LEU A 152 20.68 -24.61 3.82
N LEU A 153 19.85 -24.54 2.78
CA LEU A 153 20.29 -24.59 1.39
C LEU A 153 21.24 -23.45 1.01
N ASP A 154 21.02 -22.25 1.59
CA ASP A 154 21.86 -21.08 1.38
C ASP A 154 23.24 -21.26 2.01
N ARG A 155 23.30 -21.77 3.24
CA ARG A 155 24.57 -22.08 3.93
C ARG A 155 25.40 -23.13 3.20
N PHE A 156 24.77 -24.09 2.53
CA PHE A 156 25.44 -25.12 1.74
C PHE A 156 25.68 -24.74 0.27
N GLY A 157 25.34 -23.52 -0.16
CA GLY A 157 25.54 -23.06 -1.55
C GLY A 157 24.70 -23.84 -2.58
N GLN A 158 23.70 -24.59 -2.13
CA GLN A 158 22.76 -25.36 -2.97
C GLN A 158 21.58 -24.50 -3.45
N SER A 159 21.46 -23.27 -2.93
CA SER A 159 20.53 -22.24 -3.38
C SER A 159 20.94 -21.69 -4.77
N ARG A 160 20.83 -22.51 -5.81
CA ARG A 160 20.97 -22.04 -7.19
C ARG A 160 19.73 -21.21 -7.56
N ARG A 161 19.75 -19.92 -7.22
CA ARG A 161 18.81 -18.90 -7.74
C ARG A 161 19.09 -18.58 -9.22
N GLY A 162 19.24 -19.61 -10.05
CA GLY A 162 19.50 -19.47 -11.47
C GLY A 162 18.19 -19.52 -12.28
N PRO A 163 18.09 -18.79 -13.40
CA PRO A 163 16.97 -18.96 -14.31
C PRO A 163 16.92 -20.42 -14.78
N ASN A 164 15.74 -21.03 -14.70
CA ASN A 164 15.57 -22.42 -15.13
C ASN A 164 15.62 -22.48 -16.67
N TRP A 165 16.83 -22.62 -17.23
CA TRP A 165 17.08 -22.65 -18.67
C TRP A 165 16.26 -23.72 -19.40
N ARG A 166 15.97 -24.85 -18.75
CA ARG A 166 15.10 -25.90 -19.32
C ARG A 166 13.64 -25.45 -19.38
N ALA A 167 13.13 -24.79 -18.34
CA ALA A 167 11.79 -24.21 -18.36
C ALA A 167 11.71 -23.08 -19.40
N LEU A 168 12.73 -22.23 -19.48
CA LEU A 168 12.81 -21.15 -20.46
C LEU A 168 12.86 -21.68 -21.90
N GLY A 169 13.62 -22.74 -22.15
CA GLY A 169 13.68 -23.41 -23.45
C GLY A 169 12.34 -24.05 -23.85
N ARG A 170 11.65 -24.71 -22.92
CA ARG A 170 10.30 -25.26 -23.17
C ARG A 170 9.28 -24.16 -23.47
N LEU A 171 9.29 -23.08 -22.70
CA LEU A 171 8.41 -21.93 -22.92
C LEU A 171 8.69 -21.28 -24.28
N GLY A 172 9.96 -21.02 -24.59
CA GLY A 172 10.35 -20.45 -25.88
C GLY A 172 9.99 -21.36 -27.06
N GLY A 173 10.18 -22.67 -26.92
CA GLY A 173 9.78 -23.66 -27.92
C GLY A 173 8.26 -23.70 -28.14
N LEU A 174 7.48 -23.67 -27.05
CA LEU A 174 6.02 -23.64 -27.11
C LEU A 174 5.53 -22.39 -27.86
N ILE A 175 6.02 -21.21 -27.48
CA ILE A 175 5.70 -19.95 -28.16
C ILE A 175 6.11 -20.00 -29.64
N ALA A 176 7.27 -20.57 -29.97
CA ALA A 176 7.72 -20.71 -31.35
C ALA A 176 6.80 -21.62 -32.18
N VAL A 177 6.31 -22.72 -31.58
CA VAL A 177 5.35 -23.62 -32.23
C VAL A 177 4.01 -22.91 -32.44
N GLU A 178 3.51 -22.18 -31.44
CA GLU A 178 2.25 -21.42 -31.58
C GLU A 178 2.34 -20.35 -32.68
N VAL A 179 3.42 -19.57 -32.69
CA VAL A 179 3.67 -18.57 -33.74
C VAL A 179 3.83 -19.25 -35.10
N GLY A 180 4.49 -20.41 -35.16
CA GLY A 180 4.64 -21.20 -36.38
C GLY A 180 3.29 -21.69 -36.94
N ILE A 181 2.43 -22.25 -36.08
CA ILE A 181 1.08 -22.69 -36.45
C ILE A 181 0.25 -21.48 -36.91
N PHE A 182 0.31 -20.38 -36.18
CA PHE A 182 -0.38 -19.15 -36.53
C PHE A 182 0.02 -18.64 -37.92
N LEU A 183 1.33 -18.58 -38.21
CA LEU A 183 1.85 -18.15 -39.51
C LEU A 183 1.46 -19.12 -40.64
N LEU A 184 1.44 -20.43 -40.36
CA LEU A 184 1.06 -21.45 -41.35
C LEU A 184 -0.42 -21.33 -41.71
N VAL A 185 -1.28 -21.15 -40.71
CA VAL A 185 -2.72 -20.97 -40.94
C VAL A 185 -3.02 -19.63 -41.61
N GLN A 186 -2.34 -18.55 -41.22
CA GLN A 186 -2.45 -17.27 -41.90
C GLN A 186 -2.06 -17.39 -43.39
N ARG A 187 -0.94 -18.05 -43.70
CA ARG A 187 -0.52 -18.29 -45.09
C ARG A 187 -1.54 -19.10 -45.88
N ARG A 188 -2.25 -20.02 -45.23
CA ARG A 188 -3.28 -20.86 -45.85
C ARG A 188 -4.60 -20.12 -46.10
N ILE A 189 -5.03 -19.22 -45.21
CA ILE A 189 -6.37 -18.62 -45.27
C ILE A 189 -6.34 -17.18 -45.84
N LEU A 190 -5.34 -16.35 -45.50
CA LEU A 190 -5.22 -14.95 -45.97
C LEU A 190 -3.79 -14.61 -46.46
N PRO A 191 -3.39 -15.02 -47.69
CA PRO A 191 -2.05 -14.79 -48.22
C PRO A 191 -1.71 -13.31 -48.52
N ARG A 192 -2.65 -12.37 -48.34
CA ARG A 192 -2.54 -10.94 -48.71
C ARG A 192 -2.44 -9.95 -47.53
N MET A 193 -2.06 -10.39 -46.33
CA MET A 193 -1.93 -9.48 -45.19
C MET A 193 -0.63 -8.66 -45.20
N ARG A 194 -0.73 -7.38 -44.80
CA ARG A 194 0.42 -6.47 -44.67
C ARG A 194 1.27 -6.86 -43.46
N ARG A 195 2.60 -6.75 -43.57
CA ARG A 195 3.55 -7.04 -42.47
C ARG A 195 3.27 -6.26 -41.18
N ARG A 196 2.59 -5.11 -41.26
CA ARG A 196 2.20 -4.28 -40.10
C ARG A 196 1.12 -4.95 -39.24
N ASP A 197 0.15 -5.59 -39.88
CA ASP A 197 -0.94 -6.29 -39.19
C ASP A 197 -0.41 -7.51 -38.44
N LEU A 198 0.59 -8.18 -39.04
CA LEU A 198 1.31 -9.29 -38.40
C LEU A 198 1.98 -8.89 -37.09
N ALA A 199 2.62 -7.71 -37.07
CA ALA A 199 3.31 -7.22 -35.88
C ALA A 199 2.30 -6.89 -34.76
N VAL A 200 1.15 -6.29 -35.09
CA VAL A 200 0.09 -5.98 -34.12
C VAL A 200 -0.47 -7.26 -33.50
N ILE A 201 -0.74 -8.27 -34.34
CA ILE A 201 -1.22 -9.58 -33.88
C ILE A 201 -0.20 -10.25 -32.97
N LEU A 202 1.08 -10.23 -33.35
CA LEU A 202 2.16 -10.84 -32.55
C LEU A 202 2.32 -10.14 -31.20
N ILE A 203 2.26 -8.81 -31.17
CA ILE A 203 2.31 -8.02 -29.94
C ILE A 203 1.11 -8.35 -29.04
N LEU A 204 -0.08 -8.49 -29.63
CA LEU A 204 -1.29 -8.80 -28.89
C LEU A 204 -1.25 -10.22 -28.30
N ALA A 205 -0.79 -11.20 -29.09
CA ALA A 205 -0.60 -12.57 -28.63
C ALA A 205 0.48 -12.69 -27.54
N LEU A 206 1.55 -11.91 -27.66
CA LEU A 206 2.65 -11.88 -26.68
C LEU A 206 2.30 -11.10 -25.40
N SER A 207 1.25 -10.27 -25.43
CA SER A 207 0.80 -9.50 -24.25
C SER A 207 0.29 -10.40 -23.12
N THR A 208 -0.38 -11.51 -23.45
CA THR A 208 -0.93 -12.46 -22.47
C THR A 208 0.16 -13.16 -21.64
N PRO A 209 1.19 -13.80 -22.24
CA PRO A 209 2.28 -14.38 -21.45
C PRO A 209 3.11 -13.32 -20.71
N LEU A 210 3.23 -12.10 -21.25
CA LEU A 210 3.95 -11.00 -20.59
C LEU A 210 3.25 -10.50 -19.32
N MET A 211 1.92 -10.32 -19.35
CA MET A 211 1.14 -9.95 -18.16
C MET A 211 1.17 -11.03 -17.08
N PHE A 212 1.22 -12.30 -17.47
CA PHE A 212 1.34 -13.39 -16.52
C PHE A 212 2.73 -13.43 -15.86
N LEU A 213 3.79 -13.14 -16.61
CA LEU A 213 5.15 -13.01 -16.05
C LEU A 213 5.23 -11.89 -15.00
N LEU A 214 4.41 -10.84 -15.16
CA LEU A 214 4.26 -9.73 -14.21
C LEU A 214 3.34 -10.05 -13.01
N ARG A 215 2.83 -11.29 -12.89
CA ARG A 215 1.91 -11.75 -11.83
C ARG A 215 0.68 -10.85 -11.65
N LEU A 216 0.16 -10.28 -12.73
CA LEU A 216 -1.10 -9.53 -12.68
C LEU A 216 -2.27 -10.52 -12.66
N PRO A 217 -3.23 -10.41 -11.72
CA PRO A 217 -4.30 -11.40 -11.50
C PRO A 217 -5.41 -11.40 -12.57
N SER A 218 -5.21 -10.75 -13.71
CA SER A 218 -6.22 -10.60 -14.76
C SER A 218 -5.93 -11.47 -15.99
N SER A 219 -6.80 -12.46 -16.25
CA SER A 219 -6.78 -13.24 -17.49
C SER A 219 -7.32 -12.38 -18.64
N ASN A 220 -6.44 -11.95 -19.55
CA ASN A 220 -6.80 -11.11 -20.71
C ASN A 220 -7.17 -11.91 -21.97
N LEU A 221 -7.20 -13.25 -21.87
CA LEU A 221 -7.56 -14.19 -22.93
C LEU A 221 -8.79 -13.76 -23.76
N PRO A 222 -9.94 -13.40 -23.13
CA PRO A 222 -11.13 -13.02 -23.88
C PRO A 222 -11.02 -11.65 -24.56
N ALA A 223 -10.25 -10.71 -24.00
CA ALA A 223 -9.99 -9.42 -24.63
C ALA A 223 -9.15 -9.58 -25.91
N VAL A 224 -8.13 -10.43 -25.87
CA VAL A 224 -7.31 -10.77 -27.04
C VAL A 224 -8.15 -11.45 -28.11
N ALA A 225 -9.02 -12.40 -27.72
CA ALA A 225 -9.93 -13.09 -28.62
C ALA A 225 -10.91 -12.16 -29.33
N LEU A 226 -11.47 -11.20 -28.59
CA LEU A 226 -12.42 -10.21 -29.12
C LEU A 226 -11.76 -9.29 -30.14
N LEU A 227 -10.58 -8.75 -29.80
CA LEU A 227 -9.82 -7.88 -30.70
C LEU A 227 -9.39 -8.65 -31.97
N MET A 228 -8.93 -9.88 -31.80
CA MET A 228 -8.49 -10.72 -32.92
C MET A 228 -9.66 -11.09 -33.86
N GLY A 229 -10.80 -11.46 -33.28
CA GLY A 229 -12.02 -11.76 -34.02
C GLY A 229 -12.60 -10.52 -34.73
N SER A 230 -12.52 -9.33 -34.10
CA SER A 230 -13.06 -8.08 -34.64
C SER A 230 -12.22 -7.51 -35.78
N PHE A 231 -10.89 -7.43 -35.62
CA PHE A 231 -10.02 -6.81 -36.61
C PHE A 231 -9.64 -7.75 -37.76
N TYR A 232 -9.52 -9.04 -37.49
CA TYR A 232 -8.92 -10.00 -38.43
C TYR A 232 -9.85 -11.15 -38.82
N GLY A 233 -11.06 -11.19 -38.25
CA GLY A 233 -12.09 -12.16 -38.58
C GLY A 233 -12.12 -13.38 -37.65
N SER A 234 -13.29 -14.00 -37.61
CA SER A 234 -13.62 -15.10 -36.70
C SER A 234 -12.63 -16.29 -36.67
N PRO A 235 -12.13 -16.83 -37.81
CA PRO A 235 -11.24 -17.99 -37.76
C PRO A 235 -9.89 -17.68 -37.10
N LEU A 236 -9.38 -16.44 -37.21
CA LEU A 236 -8.12 -16.03 -36.58
C LEU A 236 -8.26 -15.82 -35.07
N GLY A 237 -9.43 -15.35 -34.61
CA GLY A 237 -9.74 -15.25 -33.18
C GLY A 237 -9.85 -16.61 -32.50
N VAL A 238 -10.52 -17.59 -33.14
CA VAL A 238 -10.71 -18.93 -32.57
C VAL A 238 -9.38 -19.67 -32.46
N LEU A 239 -8.50 -19.53 -33.45
CA LEU A 239 -7.15 -20.08 -33.40
C LEU A 239 -6.29 -19.46 -32.30
N ALA A 240 -6.38 -18.15 -32.09
CA ALA A 240 -5.65 -17.48 -31.01
C ALA A 240 -6.08 -17.98 -29.62
N VAL A 241 -7.39 -18.16 -29.41
CA VAL A 241 -7.94 -18.75 -28.17
C VAL A 241 -7.48 -20.19 -28.00
N GLY A 242 -7.55 -21.00 -29.06
CA GLY A 242 -7.14 -22.40 -29.02
C GLY A 242 -5.66 -22.58 -28.70
N LEU A 243 -4.79 -21.76 -29.30
CA LEU A 243 -3.35 -21.77 -29.00
C LEU A 243 -3.12 -21.39 -27.53
N MET A 244 -3.62 -20.23 -27.09
CA MET A 244 -3.46 -19.78 -25.71
C MET A 244 -4.04 -20.77 -24.67
N ALA A 245 -5.17 -21.42 -24.97
CA ALA A 245 -5.75 -22.47 -24.14
C ALA A 245 -4.81 -23.66 -23.92
N THR A 246 -3.99 -23.98 -24.93
CA THR A 246 -2.99 -25.06 -24.83
C THR A 246 -1.68 -24.60 -24.22
N ALA A 247 -1.25 -23.35 -24.41
CA ALA A 247 0.02 -22.88 -23.84
C ALA A 247 -0.03 -22.62 -22.33
N LEU A 248 -1.14 -22.07 -21.82
CA LEU A 248 -1.26 -21.64 -20.43
C LEU A 248 -1.06 -22.79 -19.41
N PRO A 249 -1.68 -23.98 -19.56
CA PRO A 249 -1.55 -25.08 -18.59
C PRO A 249 -0.18 -25.74 -18.53
N LEU A 250 0.62 -25.64 -19.61
CA LEU A 250 1.90 -26.32 -19.74
C LEU A 250 3.08 -25.58 -19.07
N GLY A 251 2.87 -24.30 -18.73
CA GLY A 251 3.92 -23.45 -18.15
C GLY A 251 3.62 -22.89 -16.77
N LEU A 252 2.37 -22.92 -16.32
CA LEU A 252 1.89 -22.06 -15.23
C LEU A 252 0.87 -22.81 -14.35
N ASP A 253 1.01 -22.68 -13.02
CA ASP A 253 0.01 -23.13 -12.03
C ASP A 253 -1.21 -22.18 -12.11
N ILE A 254 -2.07 -22.40 -13.10
CA ILE A 254 -3.29 -21.64 -13.31
C ILE A 254 -4.46 -22.43 -12.75
N ASP A 255 -5.36 -21.74 -12.05
CA ASP A 255 -6.61 -22.32 -11.60
C ASP A 255 -7.45 -22.78 -12.81
N LEU A 256 -7.76 -24.07 -12.84
CA LEU A 256 -8.52 -24.71 -13.91
C LEU A 256 -9.87 -24.03 -14.14
N GLN A 257 -10.45 -23.44 -13.08
CA GLN A 257 -11.71 -22.70 -13.15
C GLN A 257 -11.59 -21.44 -14.02
N ALA A 258 -10.54 -20.65 -13.81
CA ALA A 258 -10.29 -19.42 -14.56
C ALA A 258 -9.95 -19.71 -16.03
N LEU A 259 -9.25 -20.81 -16.28
CA LEU A 259 -8.91 -21.26 -17.64
C LEU A 259 -10.18 -21.61 -18.44
N MET A 260 -11.06 -22.44 -17.87
CA MET A 260 -12.30 -22.87 -18.54
C MET A 260 -13.22 -21.68 -18.86
N ALA A 261 -13.36 -20.75 -17.91
CA ALA A 261 -14.12 -19.52 -18.13
C ALA A 261 -13.54 -18.67 -19.26
N SER A 262 -12.21 -18.57 -19.33
CA SER A 262 -11.50 -17.80 -20.36
C SER A 262 -11.58 -18.43 -21.76
N ILE A 263 -11.56 -19.76 -21.86
CA ILE A 263 -11.71 -20.49 -23.13
C ILE A 263 -13.13 -20.31 -23.68
N ALA A 264 -14.14 -20.47 -22.81
CA ALA A 264 -15.54 -20.34 -23.20
C ALA A 264 -15.86 -18.91 -23.69
N SER A 265 -15.50 -17.89 -22.90
CA SER A 265 -15.74 -16.49 -23.27
C SER A 265 -14.92 -16.05 -24.47
N GLY A 266 -13.66 -16.49 -24.58
CA GLY A 266 -12.80 -16.22 -25.73
C GLY A 266 -13.33 -16.81 -27.03
N THR A 267 -13.87 -18.04 -27.00
CA THR A 267 -14.43 -18.68 -28.19
C THR A 267 -15.68 -17.94 -28.66
N VAL A 268 -16.58 -17.57 -27.75
CA VAL A 268 -17.77 -16.78 -28.05
C VAL A 268 -17.39 -15.41 -28.63
N ALA A 269 -16.41 -14.73 -28.01
CA ALA A 269 -15.87 -13.46 -28.48
C ALA A 269 -15.34 -13.57 -29.92
N ALA A 270 -14.53 -14.58 -30.20
CA ALA A 270 -13.94 -14.80 -31.51
C ALA A 270 -14.99 -15.15 -32.58
N MET A 271 -16.03 -15.92 -32.24
CA MET A 271 -17.08 -16.30 -33.19
C MET A 271 -17.98 -15.12 -33.57
N MET A 272 -18.37 -14.30 -32.61
CA MET A 272 -19.31 -13.19 -32.86
C MET A 272 -18.62 -11.92 -33.35
N ALA A 273 -17.38 -11.63 -32.93
CA ALA A 273 -16.67 -10.42 -33.33
C ALA A 273 -16.38 -10.37 -34.84
N GLY A 274 -16.22 -11.52 -35.50
CA GLY A 274 -15.99 -11.57 -36.95
C GLY A 274 -17.20 -11.18 -37.81
N ARG A 275 -18.39 -11.02 -37.21
CA ARG A 275 -19.64 -10.67 -37.92
C ARG A 275 -20.05 -9.21 -37.74
N LEU A 276 -19.46 -8.49 -36.80
CA LEU A 276 -19.90 -7.14 -36.42
C LEU A 276 -18.94 -6.08 -36.93
N ARG A 277 -19.48 -5.08 -37.64
CA ARG A 277 -18.71 -4.02 -38.31
C ARG A 277 -18.90 -2.66 -37.65
N ALA A 278 -19.95 -2.47 -36.84
CA ALA A 278 -20.23 -1.20 -36.16
C ALA A 278 -19.59 -1.14 -34.76
N ARG A 279 -19.12 0.06 -34.36
CA ARG A 279 -18.46 0.28 -33.05
C ARG A 279 -19.39 0.01 -31.86
N GLU A 280 -20.68 0.27 -32.03
CA GLU A 280 -21.72 0.03 -31.02
C GLU A 280 -21.96 -1.46 -30.81
N GLU A 281 -21.97 -2.25 -31.88
CA GLU A 281 -22.09 -3.71 -31.83
C GLU A 281 -20.89 -4.37 -31.13
N LEU A 282 -19.69 -3.80 -31.29
CA LEU A 282 -18.47 -4.25 -30.61
C LEU A 282 -18.48 -3.95 -29.09
N ALA A 283 -19.09 -2.83 -28.68
CA ALA A 283 -19.25 -2.51 -27.26
C ALA A 283 -20.24 -3.46 -26.57
N ILE A 284 -21.37 -3.76 -27.24
CA ILE A 284 -22.36 -4.72 -26.76
C ILE A 284 -21.76 -6.14 -26.68
N LEU A 285 -20.92 -6.51 -27.66
CA LEU A 285 -20.17 -7.75 -27.61
C LEU A 285 -19.22 -7.81 -26.42
N GLY A 286 -18.47 -6.74 -26.14
CA GLY A 286 -17.57 -6.69 -24.98
C GLY A 286 -18.32 -6.92 -23.67
N LEU A 287 -19.51 -6.31 -23.52
CA LEU A 287 -20.39 -6.51 -22.38
C LEU A 287 -20.93 -7.95 -22.30
N GLY A 288 -21.34 -8.53 -23.43
CA GLY A 288 -21.77 -9.92 -23.51
C GLY A 288 -20.66 -10.91 -23.16
N VAL A 289 -19.45 -10.70 -23.65
CA VAL A 289 -18.27 -11.53 -23.34
C VAL A 289 -17.94 -11.45 -21.84
N GLY A 290 -17.97 -10.27 -21.24
CA GLY A 290 -17.81 -10.10 -19.79
C GLY A 290 -18.87 -10.85 -18.98
N LEU A 291 -20.14 -10.78 -19.39
CA LEU A 291 -21.24 -11.52 -18.77
C LEU A 291 -21.06 -13.04 -18.89
N THR A 292 -20.70 -13.55 -20.07
CA THR A 292 -20.45 -14.99 -20.26
C THR A 292 -19.27 -15.47 -19.41
N GLN A 293 -18.20 -14.69 -19.31
CA GLN A 293 -17.06 -15.00 -18.46
C GLN A 293 -17.47 -15.05 -16.98
N GLY A 294 -18.23 -14.06 -16.52
CA GLY A 294 -18.74 -14.01 -15.15
C GLY A 294 -19.68 -15.18 -14.84
N LEU A 295 -20.59 -15.52 -15.76
CA LEU A 295 -21.55 -16.61 -15.59
C LEU A 295 -20.86 -17.99 -15.56
N VAL A 296 -19.91 -18.24 -16.46
CA VAL A 296 -19.14 -19.49 -16.46
C VAL A 296 -18.29 -19.60 -15.21
N HIS A 297 -17.66 -18.50 -14.77
CA HIS A 297 -16.90 -18.48 -13.53
C HIS A 297 -17.79 -18.80 -12.32
N LEU A 298 -18.98 -18.20 -12.25
CA LEU A 298 -19.94 -18.47 -11.19
C LEU A 298 -20.50 -19.90 -11.23
N MET A 299 -20.78 -20.44 -12.42
CA MET A 299 -21.23 -21.83 -12.59
C MET A 299 -20.16 -22.83 -12.17
N VAL A 300 -18.91 -22.64 -12.60
CA VAL A 300 -17.80 -23.51 -12.24
C VAL A 300 -17.49 -23.40 -10.75
N ALA A 301 -17.50 -22.18 -10.19
CA ALA A 301 -17.37 -21.97 -8.76
C ALA A 301 -18.48 -22.69 -7.98
N LEU A 302 -19.74 -22.60 -8.43
CA LEU A 302 -20.87 -23.28 -7.82
C LEU A 302 -20.77 -24.81 -7.92
N ILE A 303 -20.30 -25.36 -9.05
CA ILE A 303 -20.11 -26.80 -9.23
C ILE A 303 -19.00 -27.31 -8.32
N LEU A 304 -17.85 -26.63 -8.24
CA LEU A 304 -16.74 -27.02 -7.36
C LEU A 304 -17.05 -26.77 -5.88
N SER A 305 -17.77 -25.70 -5.53
CA SER A 305 -18.27 -25.50 -4.16
C SER A 305 -19.40 -26.47 -3.80
N GLY A 306 -20.17 -26.92 -4.79
CA GLY A 306 -21.26 -27.89 -4.63
C GLY A 306 -20.77 -29.34 -4.55
N THR A 307 -19.58 -29.64 -5.06
CA THR A 307 -18.93 -30.98 -4.98
C THR A 307 -17.82 -31.06 -3.92
N GLY A 308 -17.55 -29.98 -3.18
CA GLY A 308 -16.45 -29.88 -2.22
C GLY A 308 -16.88 -29.31 -0.88
N GLY A 309 -17.76 -30.00 -0.17
CA GLY A 309 -17.75 -29.91 1.29
C GLY A 309 -16.37 -30.33 1.80
N ARG A 310 -15.72 -29.45 2.59
CA ARG A 310 -14.36 -29.54 3.18
C ARG A 310 -13.28 -29.03 2.20
N PHE A 311 -12.54 -27.96 2.45
CA PHE A 311 -11.93 -27.47 3.69
C PHE A 311 -11.94 -25.94 3.76
N GLY A 312 -12.33 -25.41 4.91
CA GLY A 312 -12.10 -24.02 5.24
C GLY A 312 -10.65 -23.78 5.60
N THR A 313 -10.14 -22.61 5.23
CA THR A 313 -9.26 -21.81 6.09
C THR A 313 -9.65 -20.35 5.91
N PHE A 314 -10.79 -19.97 6.50
CA PHE A 314 -10.95 -18.61 6.98
C PHE A 314 -10.07 -18.49 8.23
N SER A 315 -8.92 -17.85 8.07
CA SER A 315 -8.15 -17.33 9.21
C SER A 315 -8.98 -16.21 9.82
N CYS A 316 -9.67 -16.52 10.93
CA CYS A 316 -10.32 -15.53 11.76
C CYS A 316 -9.62 -15.57 13.12
N ALA A 317 -8.87 -14.51 13.40
CA ALA A 317 -8.30 -14.24 14.71
C ALA A 317 -9.43 -14.08 15.73
N MET A 318 -9.40 -14.87 16.80
CA MET A 318 -10.25 -14.70 17.96
C MET A 318 -9.44 -14.01 19.07
N PRO A 319 -9.98 -12.99 19.77
CA PRO A 319 -9.33 -12.38 20.92
C PRO A 319 -9.63 -13.19 22.18
N ASP A 320 -8.60 -13.46 22.99
CA ASP A 320 -8.74 -14.05 24.32
C ASP A 320 -9.26 -13.01 25.32
N SER A 321 -10.38 -13.33 25.96
CA SER A 321 -10.74 -12.81 27.28
C SER A 321 -11.45 -13.91 28.08
N THR A 322 -10.67 -14.58 28.94
CA THR A 322 -10.90 -14.86 30.38
C THR A 322 -12.29 -15.27 30.87
N PRO A 323 -12.34 -16.05 31.95
CA PRO A 323 -12.25 -15.43 33.28
C PRO A 323 -10.96 -15.76 34.04
#